data_AF-A0A959BJJ0-F1
#
_entry.id   AF-A0A959BJJ0-F1
#
_cell.length_a   1.000
_cell.length_b   1.000
_cell.length_c   1.000
_cell.angle_alpha   90.00
_cell.angle_beta   90.00
_cell.angle_gamma   90.00
#
_symmetry.space_group_name_H-M   'P 1'
#
loop_
_entity.id
_entity.type
_entity.pdbx_description
1 polymer ?
#
loop_
_entity_poly.entity_id
_entity_poly.type
_entity_poly.pdbx_seq_one_letter_code
_entity_poly.pdbx_strand_id
1 'polypeptide(L)'
;IVNRQGYTSNSAVVLMIEGDGARTAEAYDGSATQAPELCVAFTTVQYDCPVLSANIGDPCDDGDNTTIDDAVDGNCGCHGTATACTGIGDADGDGVCTGLDCDDNDPTVTSTNTNDADCDGVPANVDCDDNDPTITTTNAGDGDCDGVPTAMDCDDTDASIGSNANDMDC
;
A
#
# COMPACT_ATOMS: atom_id res chain seq x y z
N ILE A 1 -14.82 -42.30 -38.66
CA ILE A 1 -13.33 -42.30 -38.70
C ILE A 1 -12.80 -43.49 -39.50
N VAL A 2 -13.21 -44.72 -39.17
CA VAL A 2 -12.70 -45.97 -39.78
C VAL A 2 -12.98 -46.17 -41.28
N ASN A 3 -13.92 -45.44 -41.87
CA ASN A 3 -14.24 -45.51 -43.31
C ASN A 3 -13.49 -44.47 -44.16
N ARG A 4 -12.48 -43.77 -43.61
CA ARG A 4 -11.64 -42.86 -44.39
C ARG A 4 -10.65 -43.64 -45.25
N GLN A 5 -10.44 -43.19 -46.49
CA GLN A 5 -9.44 -43.76 -47.40
C GLN A 5 -8.04 -43.73 -46.75
N GLY A 6 -7.37 -44.89 -46.72
CA GLY A 6 -6.04 -45.05 -46.12
C GLY A 6 -6.03 -45.45 -44.64
N TYR A 7 -7.18 -45.56 -43.98
CA TYR A 7 -7.26 -46.15 -42.65
C TYR A 7 -7.02 -47.67 -42.70
N THR A 8 -6.20 -48.18 -41.79
CA THR A 8 -5.89 -49.61 -41.65
C THR A 8 -6.13 -50.06 -40.21
N SER A 9 -6.08 -51.37 -39.96
CA SER A 9 -6.17 -51.92 -38.59
C SER A 9 -5.08 -51.42 -37.63
N ASN A 10 -3.99 -50.85 -38.16
CA ASN A 10 -2.86 -50.34 -37.36
C ASN A 10 -2.85 -48.80 -37.27
N SER A 11 -3.87 -48.13 -37.81
CA SER A 11 -3.98 -46.68 -37.76
C SER A 11 -4.38 -46.22 -36.36
N ALA A 12 -3.68 -45.21 -35.83
CA ALA A 12 -4.04 -44.57 -34.55
C ALA A 12 -5.18 -43.56 -34.72
N VAL A 13 -5.99 -43.40 -33.67
CA VAL A 13 -7.01 -42.35 -33.56
C VAL A 13 -6.67 -41.48 -32.36
N VAL A 14 -6.67 -40.16 -32.54
CA VAL A 14 -6.51 -39.19 -31.45
C VAL A 14 -7.86 -38.52 -31.22
N LEU A 15 -8.34 -38.53 -29.97
CA LEU A 15 -9.54 -37.83 -29.54
C LEU A 15 -9.12 -36.80 -28.48
N MET A 16 -9.49 -35.53 -28.67
CA MET A 16 -9.32 -34.48 -27.67
C MET A 16 -10.65 -34.27 -26.96
N ILE A 17 -10.64 -34.34 -25.63
CA ILE A 17 -11.84 -34.20 -24.78
C ILE A 17 -11.52 -33.23 -23.66
N GLU A 18 -12.24 -32.12 -23.60
CA GLU A 18 -12.15 -31.12 -22.53
C GLU A 18 -13.24 -31.39 -21.48
N GLY A 19 -12.87 -31.33 -20.20
CA GLY A 19 -13.78 -31.51 -19.06
C GLY A 19 -13.25 -32.40 -17.94
N ASP A 20 -13.97 -32.38 -16.82
CA ASP A 20 -13.71 -33.17 -15.63
C ASP A 20 -14.53 -34.47 -15.64
N GLY A 21 -13.91 -35.58 -15.24
CA GLY A 21 -14.61 -36.85 -15.12
C GLY A 21 -13.71 -38.08 -15.28
N ALA A 22 -14.33 -39.25 -15.19
CA ALA A 22 -13.67 -40.54 -15.43
C ALA A 22 -13.54 -40.79 -16.94
N ARG A 23 -12.37 -41.28 -17.37
CA ARG A 23 -12.10 -41.70 -18.75
C ARG A 23 -11.94 -43.21 -18.79
N THR A 24 -12.76 -43.89 -19.61
CA THR A 24 -12.75 -45.35 -19.78
C THR A 24 -12.58 -45.69 -21.25
N ALA A 25 -11.70 -46.65 -21.55
CA ALA A 25 -11.52 -47.20 -22.88
C ALA A 25 -12.04 -48.65 -22.88
N GLU A 26 -13.08 -48.93 -23.68
CA GLU A 26 -13.75 -50.24 -23.71
C GLU A 26 -13.82 -50.76 -25.16
N ALA A 27 -13.67 -52.08 -25.34
CA ALA A 27 -13.94 -52.73 -26.62
C ALA A 27 -15.44 -52.74 -26.93
N TYR A 28 -15.80 -52.72 -28.22
CA TYR A 28 -17.22 -52.66 -28.62
C TYR A 28 -18.06 -53.84 -28.11
N ASP A 29 -17.42 -54.98 -27.86
CA ASP A 29 -18.01 -56.26 -27.41
C ASP A 29 -17.84 -56.48 -25.90
N GLY A 30 -17.33 -55.49 -25.15
CA GLY A 30 -17.04 -55.61 -23.71
C GLY A 30 -15.84 -56.50 -23.37
N SER A 31 -15.08 -56.96 -24.37
CA SER A 31 -13.92 -57.83 -24.14
C SER A 31 -12.75 -57.08 -23.51
N ALA A 32 -12.46 -57.35 -22.24
CA ALA A 32 -11.35 -56.73 -21.51
C ALA A 32 -9.98 -56.95 -22.17
N THR A 33 -9.76 -58.10 -22.81
CA THR A 33 -8.49 -58.44 -23.48
C THR A 33 -8.32 -57.79 -24.85
N GLN A 34 -9.39 -57.18 -25.39
CA GLN A 34 -9.39 -56.48 -26.67
C GLN A 34 -9.61 -54.97 -26.48
N ALA A 35 -9.75 -54.51 -25.23
CA ALA A 35 -9.89 -53.10 -24.92
C ALA A 35 -8.62 -52.35 -25.33
N PRO A 36 -8.75 -51.15 -25.95
CA PRO A 36 -7.59 -50.35 -26.29
C PRO A 36 -6.91 -49.82 -25.03
N GLU A 37 -5.58 -49.69 -25.08
CA GLU A 37 -4.81 -49.07 -24.00
C GLU A 37 -5.14 -47.58 -23.88
N LEU A 38 -5.48 -47.13 -22.67
CA LEU A 38 -5.71 -45.73 -22.35
C LEU A 38 -4.45 -45.11 -21.72
N CYS A 39 -3.73 -44.29 -22.49
CA CYS A 39 -2.61 -43.50 -21.99
C CYS A 39 -3.08 -42.08 -21.62
N VAL A 40 -2.98 -41.72 -20.34
CA VAL A 40 -3.26 -40.35 -19.87
C VAL A 40 -1.96 -39.68 -19.48
N ALA A 41 -1.65 -38.55 -20.13
CA ALA A 41 -0.57 -37.65 -19.74
C ALA A 41 -1.19 -36.35 -19.23
N PHE A 42 -0.80 -35.90 -18.04
CA PHE A 42 -1.22 -34.63 -17.47
C PHE A 42 -0.02 -33.91 -16.89
N THR A 43 -0.07 -32.58 -16.93
CA THR A 43 0.87 -31.72 -16.24
C THR A 43 0.15 -31.18 -15.01
N THR A 44 0.66 -31.50 -13.82
CA THR A 44 0.24 -30.80 -12.62
C THR A 44 0.93 -29.46 -12.58
N VAL A 45 0.19 -28.38 -12.35
CA VAL A 45 0.81 -27.13 -11.91
C VAL A 45 1.28 -27.38 -10.48
N GLN A 46 2.59 -27.33 -10.25
CA GLN A 46 3.14 -27.43 -8.91
C GLN A 46 3.12 -26.03 -8.30
N TYR A 47 2.37 -25.88 -7.21
CA TYR A 47 2.37 -24.68 -6.38
C TYR A 47 3.29 -24.91 -5.18
N ASP A 48 4.03 -23.88 -4.76
CA ASP A 48 4.79 -23.92 -3.52
C ASP A 48 3.86 -24.07 -2.29
N CYS A 49 2.64 -23.54 -2.40
CA CYS A 49 1.57 -23.62 -1.42
C CYS A 49 0.31 -24.30 -2.00
N PRO A 50 0.26 -25.64 -2.05
CA PRO A 50 -0.80 -26.39 -2.76
C PRO A 50 -2.22 -26.16 -2.26
N VAL A 51 -2.40 -25.89 -0.95
CA VAL A 51 -3.72 -25.65 -0.36
C VAL A 51 -4.29 -24.30 -0.80
N LEU A 52 -3.41 -23.32 -1.04
CA LEU A 52 -3.76 -21.98 -1.50
C LEU A 52 -3.81 -21.87 -3.02
N SER A 53 -3.31 -22.87 -3.74
CA SER A 53 -3.06 -22.79 -5.19
C SER A 53 -2.24 -21.55 -5.57
N ALA A 54 -1.21 -21.25 -4.75
CA ALA A 54 -0.35 -20.07 -4.87
C ALA A 54 1.14 -20.46 -4.76
N ASN A 55 2.01 -19.63 -5.34
CA ASN A 55 3.46 -19.74 -5.26
C ASN A 55 4.01 -18.73 -4.24
N ILE A 56 5.23 -18.99 -3.75
CA ILE A 56 5.92 -18.03 -2.89
C ILE A 56 6.18 -16.74 -3.67
N GLY A 57 5.82 -15.60 -3.08
CA GLY A 57 5.89 -14.29 -3.71
C GLY A 57 4.65 -13.90 -4.52
N ASP A 58 3.64 -14.77 -4.63
CA ASP A 58 2.35 -14.36 -5.21
C ASP A 58 1.69 -13.29 -4.30
N PRO A 59 1.05 -12.25 -4.88
CA PRO A 59 0.35 -11.24 -4.10
C PRO A 59 -0.78 -11.84 -3.28
N CYS A 60 -0.93 -11.39 -2.05
CA CYS A 60 -2.02 -11.77 -1.16
C CYS A 60 -2.46 -10.54 -0.33
N ASP A 61 -3.42 -10.73 0.58
CA ASP A 61 -3.88 -9.70 1.52
C ASP A 61 -4.27 -10.42 2.81
N ASP A 62 -3.54 -10.18 3.91
CA ASP A 62 -3.83 -10.76 5.22
C ASP A 62 -4.72 -9.85 6.10
N GLY A 63 -5.09 -8.67 5.57
CA GLY A 63 -5.87 -7.65 6.24
C GLY A 63 -5.09 -6.86 7.30
N ASP A 64 -3.78 -7.07 7.42
CA ASP A 64 -2.91 -6.32 8.32
C ASP A 64 -2.55 -4.97 7.68
N ASN A 65 -3.26 -3.92 8.08
CA ASN A 65 -3.00 -2.56 7.59
C ASN A 65 -1.62 -2.01 8.02
N THR A 66 -0.91 -2.73 8.88
CA THR A 66 0.42 -2.39 9.36
C THR A 66 1.54 -2.84 8.40
N THR A 67 1.20 -3.60 7.36
CA THR A 67 2.16 -4.02 6.33
C THR A 67 1.79 -3.55 4.93
N ILE A 68 2.78 -3.50 4.03
CA ILE A 68 2.59 -3.25 2.60
C ILE A 68 3.21 -4.39 1.78
N ASP A 69 2.83 -4.48 0.51
CA ASP A 69 3.38 -5.47 -0.43
C ASP A 69 3.26 -6.92 0.08
N ASP A 70 2.06 -7.25 0.58
CA ASP A 70 1.68 -8.58 1.06
C ASP A 70 1.95 -9.67 0.02
N ALA A 71 2.72 -10.68 0.44
CA ALA A 71 3.11 -11.79 -0.40
C ALA A 71 3.08 -13.12 0.35
N VAL A 72 2.83 -14.20 -0.40
CA VAL A 72 2.89 -15.55 0.15
C VAL A 72 4.33 -15.89 0.54
N ASP A 73 4.54 -16.25 1.80
CA ASP A 73 5.86 -16.52 2.35
C ASP A 73 6.28 -18.01 2.27
N GLY A 74 7.49 -18.33 2.73
CA GLY A 74 8.03 -19.70 2.74
C GLY A 74 7.29 -20.69 3.66
N ASN A 75 6.38 -20.19 4.50
CA ASN A 75 5.52 -20.96 5.39
C ASN A 75 4.07 -21.02 4.88
N CYS A 76 3.80 -20.50 3.68
CA CYS A 76 2.46 -20.36 3.10
C CYS A 76 1.52 -19.48 3.92
N GLY A 77 2.07 -18.56 4.72
CA GLY A 77 1.34 -17.41 5.26
C GLY A 77 1.27 -16.29 4.22
N CYS A 78 0.36 -15.36 4.45
CA CYS A 78 0.37 -14.07 3.76
C CYS A 78 0.93 -13.06 4.75
N HIS A 79 2.00 -12.36 4.37
CA HIS A 79 2.64 -11.34 5.20
C HIS A 79 3.21 -10.25 4.29
N GLY A 80 3.06 -9.00 4.70
CA GLY A 80 3.72 -7.88 4.04
C GLY A 80 5.04 -7.47 4.70
N THR A 81 5.64 -6.43 4.13
CA THR A 81 6.77 -5.72 4.70
C THR A 81 6.25 -4.61 5.61
N ALA A 82 6.70 -4.63 6.87
CA ALA A 82 6.47 -3.52 7.79
C ALA A 82 7.00 -2.20 7.21
N THR A 83 6.12 -1.23 7.02
CA THR A 83 6.51 0.16 6.70
C THR A 83 6.39 1.00 7.95
N ALA A 84 7.29 1.98 8.10
CA ALA A 84 7.34 2.83 9.29
C ALA A 84 6.08 3.70 9.49
N CYS A 85 5.32 3.98 8.42
CA CYS A 85 4.22 4.96 8.42
C CYS A 85 2.89 4.45 7.85
N THR A 86 2.71 3.17 7.54
CA THR A 86 1.42 2.65 7.06
C THR A 86 0.97 1.60 8.07
N GLY A 87 0.02 1.98 8.92
CA GLY A 87 -0.57 1.17 10.00
C GLY A 87 0.33 0.78 11.19
N ILE A 88 1.67 0.70 11.08
CA ILE A 88 2.57 0.53 12.26
C ILE A 88 2.76 1.86 13.02
N GLY A 89 2.40 2.99 12.42
CA GLY A 89 2.56 4.31 13.02
C GLY A 89 1.90 5.40 12.22
N ASP A 90 0.66 5.16 11.79
CA ASP A 90 -0.27 6.09 11.15
C ASP A 90 -1.64 5.68 11.72
N ALA A 91 -2.13 6.43 12.71
CA ALA A 91 -3.24 5.97 13.54
C ALA A 91 -4.61 6.21 12.91
N ASP A 92 -4.71 7.11 11.93
CA ASP A 92 -5.96 7.39 11.22
C ASP A 92 -5.99 6.90 9.76
N GLY A 93 -4.85 6.50 9.20
CA GLY A 93 -4.72 5.84 7.91
C GLY A 93 -4.66 6.78 6.72
N ASP A 94 -4.22 8.03 6.90
CA ASP A 94 -4.09 9.02 5.82
C ASP A 94 -2.76 8.94 5.05
N GLY A 95 -1.81 8.13 5.52
CA GLY A 95 -0.49 7.93 4.95
C GLY A 95 0.62 8.81 5.55
N VAL A 96 0.33 9.58 6.60
CA VAL A 96 1.29 10.34 7.39
C VAL A 96 1.62 9.58 8.68
N CYS A 97 2.90 9.56 9.04
CA CYS A 97 3.33 8.91 10.28
C CYS A 97 2.79 9.67 11.51
N THR A 98 2.26 9.00 12.52
CA THR A 98 1.85 9.52 13.84
C THR A 98 2.82 10.51 14.48
N GLY A 99 4.14 10.31 14.31
CA GLY A 99 5.16 11.21 14.87
C GLY A 99 5.43 12.47 14.04
N LEU A 100 4.92 12.51 12.83
CA LEU A 100 5.01 13.64 11.90
C LEU A 100 3.65 14.29 11.66
N ASP A 101 2.56 13.57 11.90
CA ASP A 101 1.20 14.02 11.69
C ASP A 101 0.78 15.10 12.69
N CYS A 102 0.11 16.11 12.16
CA CYS A 102 -0.47 17.19 12.92
C CYS A 102 -1.76 16.80 13.65
N ASP A 103 -2.55 15.85 13.12
CA ASP A 103 -3.70 15.26 13.81
C ASP A 103 -3.86 13.79 13.46
N ASP A 104 -3.14 12.93 14.20
CA ASP A 104 -3.16 11.46 14.11
C ASP A 104 -4.53 10.82 14.49
N ASN A 105 -5.61 11.59 14.55
CA ASN A 105 -6.97 11.10 14.73
C ASN A 105 -7.95 11.60 13.63
N ASP A 106 -7.50 12.42 12.68
CA ASP A 106 -8.33 12.95 11.60
C ASP A 106 -7.66 12.71 10.23
N PRO A 107 -8.12 11.69 9.48
CA PRO A 107 -7.47 11.29 8.23
C PRO A 107 -7.66 12.27 7.07
N THR A 108 -8.27 13.43 7.34
CA THR A 108 -8.33 14.56 6.41
C THR A 108 -7.16 15.54 6.59
N VAL A 109 -6.41 15.42 7.68
CA VAL A 109 -5.29 16.30 8.07
C VAL A 109 -3.95 15.66 7.68
N THR A 110 -3.58 15.82 6.41
CA THR A 110 -2.31 15.29 5.88
C THR A 110 -1.09 16.20 6.10
N SER A 111 -1.22 17.25 6.92
CA SER A 111 -0.14 18.19 7.23
C SER A 111 0.85 17.58 8.23
N THR A 112 2.10 18.03 8.19
CA THR A 112 3.17 17.45 9.00
C THR A 112 3.96 18.48 9.78
N ASN A 113 4.46 18.09 10.96
CA ASN A 113 5.35 18.88 11.79
C ASN A 113 6.78 19.13 11.23
N THR A 114 7.09 18.66 10.02
CA THR A 114 8.43 18.80 9.42
C THR A 114 8.80 20.24 9.09
N ASN A 115 7.82 21.11 8.81
CA ASN A 115 8.03 22.52 8.48
C ASN A 115 7.03 23.46 9.16
N ASP A 116 6.32 22.97 10.18
CA ASP A 116 5.17 23.61 10.82
C ASP A 116 5.05 22.95 12.21
N ALA A 117 5.92 23.33 13.14
CA ALA A 117 6.24 22.45 14.28
C ALA A 117 5.10 22.36 15.30
N ASP A 118 4.21 23.33 15.32
CA ASP A 118 3.01 23.34 16.14
C ASP A 118 1.72 23.03 15.38
N CYS A 119 1.78 22.92 14.05
CA CYS A 119 0.69 22.51 13.18
C CYS A 119 -0.45 23.53 13.05
N ASP A 120 -0.14 24.82 12.95
CA ASP A 120 -1.12 25.89 12.76
C ASP A 120 -1.27 26.36 11.30
N GLY A 121 -0.43 25.83 10.41
CA GLY A 121 -0.39 26.17 8.98
C GLY A 121 0.61 27.28 8.63
N VAL A 122 1.37 27.80 9.59
CA VAL A 122 2.46 28.75 9.40
C VAL A 122 3.78 28.00 9.33
N PRO A 123 4.63 28.25 8.31
CA PRO A 123 5.92 27.60 8.26
C PRO A 123 6.83 28.02 9.41
N ALA A 124 7.48 27.03 10.05
CA ALA A 124 8.39 27.19 11.20
C ALA A 124 9.45 28.29 11.05
N ASN A 125 9.84 28.63 9.81
CA ASN A 125 10.86 29.66 9.55
C ASN A 125 10.33 31.10 9.57
N VAL A 126 9.01 31.28 9.53
CA VAL A 126 8.35 32.58 9.62
C VAL A 126 7.42 32.71 10.81
N ASP A 127 7.12 31.61 11.49
CA ASP A 127 6.29 31.59 12.68
C ASP A 127 6.92 32.39 13.84
N CYS A 128 6.10 33.18 14.49
CA CYS A 128 6.45 33.93 15.68
C CYS A 128 6.55 33.05 16.94
N ASP A 129 5.78 31.96 17.04
CA ASP A 129 5.92 30.96 18.09
C ASP A 129 5.58 29.57 17.56
N ASP A 130 6.58 28.93 16.94
CA ASP A 130 6.55 27.56 16.37
C ASP A 130 6.32 26.45 17.44
N ASN A 131 5.85 26.80 18.64
CA ASN A 131 5.44 25.86 19.69
C ASN A 131 4.03 26.15 20.22
N ASP A 132 3.32 27.17 19.73
CA ASP A 132 1.97 27.53 20.16
C ASP A 132 1.04 27.73 18.95
N PRO A 133 0.20 26.72 18.62
CA PRO A 133 -0.60 26.74 17.40
C PRO A 133 -1.76 27.74 17.43
N THR A 134 -1.87 28.53 18.50
CA THR A 134 -2.79 29.65 18.56
C THR A 134 -2.18 30.94 18.00
N ILE A 135 -0.87 30.96 17.74
CA ILE A 135 -0.07 32.12 17.32
C ILE A 135 0.29 32.03 15.85
N THR A 136 -0.71 32.23 14.99
CA THR A 136 -0.52 32.23 13.51
C THR A 136 0.15 33.49 12.93
N THR A 137 0.75 34.33 13.79
CA THR A 137 1.44 35.55 13.37
C THR A 137 2.83 35.22 12.83
N THR A 138 3.31 36.02 11.87
CA THR A 138 4.58 35.74 11.21
C THR A 138 5.56 36.89 11.37
N ASN A 139 6.85 36.58 11.37
CA ASN A 139 7.91 37.57 11.27
C ASN A 139 7.91 38.38 9.96
N ALA A 140 7.10 37.96 8.98
CA ALA A 140 6.86 38.67 7.73
C ALA A 140 5.96 39.90 7.99
N GLY A 141 6.57 41.01 8.39
CA GLY A 141 5.88 42.28 8.64
C GLY A 141 5.73 42.65 10.11
N ASP A 142 6.34 41.88 11.01
CA ASP A 142 6.42 42.08 12.46
C ASP A 142 7.76 41.45 12.89
N GLY A 143 8.84 42.24 12.95
CA GLY A 143 10.21 41.70 12.88
C GLY A 143 10.64 40.90 14.10
N ASP A 144 10.09 41.26 15.25
CA ASP A 144 10.39 40.72 16.56
C ASP A 144 9.18 40.01 17.21
N CYS A 145 8.03 39.99 16.51
CA CYS A 145 6.82 39.29 16.91
C CYS A 145 6.15 39.86 18.17
N ASP A 146 6.11 41.18 18.33
CA ASP A 146 5.44 41.86 19.45
C ASP A 146 3.99 42.31 19.13
N GLY A 147 3.56 42.13 17.87
CA GLY A 147 2.26 42.55 17.36
C GLY A 147 2.24 43.97 16.75
N VAL A 148 3.39 44.64 16.69
CA VAL A 148 3.59 45.94 16.03
C VAL A 148 4.19 45.70 14.65
N PRO A 149 3.51 46.16 13.57
CA PRO A 149 4.07 46.02 12.24
C PRO A 149 5.41 46.73 12.09
N THR A 150 6.35 46.16 11.33
CA THR A 150 7.72 46.65 11.06
C THR A 150 7.80 48.14 10.67
N ALA A 151 6.73 48.67 10.08
CA ALA A 151 6.65 50.08 9.66
C ALA A 151 6.38 51.07 10.81
N MET A 152 5.91 50.58 11.95
CA MET A 152 5.53 51.35 13.14
C MET A 152 6.36 51.00 14.37
N ASP A 153 7.15 49.94 14.25
CA ASP A 153 8.08 49.42 15.24
C ASP A 153 9.34 50.30 15.32
N CYS A 154 9.82 50.51 16.54
CA CYS A 154 11.02 51.27 16.85
C CYS A 154 12.30 50.44 16.78
N ASP A 155 12.20 49.14 17.05
CA ASP A 155 13.30 48.17 16.91
C ASP A 155 12.73 46.80 16.51
N ASP A 156 12.74 46.52 15.20
CA ASP A 156 12.31 45.25 14.59
C ASP A 156 13.09 43.99 15.07
N THR A 157 13.93 44.13 16.09
CA THR A 157 14.72 43.06 16.69
C THR A 157 14.52 42.90 18.21
N ASP A 158 13.69 43.72 18.86
CA ASP A 158 13.45 43.70 20.31
C ASP A 158 11.97 43.88 20.69
N ALA A 159 11.28 42.75 20.91
CA ALA A 159 9.85 42.68 21.24
C ALA A 159 9.43 43.40 22.54
N SER A 160 10.37 43.97 23.28
CA SER A 160 10.08 44.80 24.46
C SER A 160 9.98 46.29 24.13
N ILE A 161 10.41 46.71 22.94
CA ILE A 161 10.40 48.10 22.46
C ILE A 161 9.28 48.22 21.44
N GLY A 162 8.14 48.75 21.88
CA GLY A 162 6.94 48.81 21.03
C GLY A 162 6.95 49.98 20.02
N SER A 163 5.74 50.43 19.69
CA SER A 163 5.55 51.41 18.59
C SER A 163 6.04 52.83 18.87
N ASN A 164 6.44 53.53 17.80
CA ASN A 164 6.76 54.97 17.79
C ASN A 164 5.60 55.92 18.13
N ALA A 165 4.38 55.39 18.31
CA ALA A 165 3.18 56.21 18.44
C ALA A 165 3.06 56.88 19.81
N ASN A 166 3.66 56.32 20.87
CA ASN A 166 3.57 56.86 22.24
C ASN A 166 4.75 56.54 23.17
N ASP A 167 5.83 55.92 22.69
CA ASP A 167 7.01 55.62 23.52
C ASP A 167 8.10 56.71 23.42
N MET A 168 8.82 56.94 24.52
CA MET A 168 9.93 57.90 24.66
C MET A 168 11.30 57.19 24.77
N ASP A 169 11.33 55.86 24.77
CA ASP A 169 12.55 55.07 24.58
C ASP A 169 12.89 54.82 23.10
N CYS A 170 12.04 55.35 22.21
CA CYS A 170 12.27 55.70 20.82
C CYS A 170 12.45 57.24 20.71
#